data_AF-A0A7C7U9U5-F1
#
_entry.id   AF-A0A7C7U9U5-F1
#
_cell.length_a   1.000
_cell.length_b   1.000
_cell.length_c   1.000
_cell.angle_alpha   90.00
_cell.angle_beta   90.00
_cell.angle_gamma   90.00
#
_symmetry.space_group_name_H-M   'P 1'
#
loop_
_entity.id
_entity.type
_entity.pdbx_description
1 polymer ?
#
loop_
_entity_poly.entity_id
_entity_poly.type
_entity_poly.pdbx_seq_one_letter_code
_entity_poly.pdbx_strand_id
1 'polypeptide(L)'
;MRASSRAEGAALLLDLEYWHAACAMRRLALYFWKEPAKGKTMTDVETRRIAVERILEDEALTADLTDQAAALLLEWGLTRAEAMAQQAEELSQAELDAHLAALRRTMKRISRQAGKAAPKAQVERVRVLLAETEMVQNLEAKIGA
;
A
#
# COMPACT_ATOMS: atom_id res chain seq x y z
N MET A 1 -43.62 -24.85 17.41
CA MET A 1 -42.42 -25.21 18.21
C MET A 1 -41.27 -25.34 17.22
N ARG A 2 -40.35 -24.37 17.19
CA ARG A 2 -38.99 -24.43 17.81
C ARG A 2 -38.21 -25.68 17.38
N ALA A 3 -36.96 -25.62 16.95
CA ALA A 3 -36.01 -24.56 16.62
C ALA A 3 -34.75 -25.28 16.08
N SER A 4 -33.94 -24.58 15.27
CA SER A 4 -32.47 -24.45 15.39
C SER A 4 -31.64 -25.74 15.61
N SER A 5 -30.51 -26.01 14.96
CA SER A 5 -29.39 -25.13 14.64
C SER A 5 -28.33 -26.04 14.01
N ARG A 6 -27.73 -25.70 12.88
CA ARG A 6 -26.39 -25.08 12.82
C ARG A 6 -25.43 -26.03 12.07
N ALA A 7 -25.61 -26.06 10.76
CA ALA A 7 -24.49 -26.28 9.85
C ALA A 7 -23.74 -24.93 9.70
N GLU A 8 -23.23 -24.39 10.81
CA GLU A 8 -22.30 -23.25 10.82
C GLU A 8 -21.07 -23.74 11.60
N GLY A 9 -20.09 -24.26 10.87
CA GLY A 9 -18.90 -24.81 11.52
C GLY A 9 -17.71 -25.02 10.58
N ALA A 10 -17.68 -24.37 9.41
CA ALA A 10 -16.62 -24.57 8.44
C ALA A 10 -15.98 -23.28 7.91
N ALA A 11 -16.31 -22.10 8.46
CA ALA A 11 -15.94 -20.83 7.84
C ALA A 11 -15.13 -19.85 8.71
N LEU A 12 -14.73 -20.19 9.95
CA LEU A 12 -14.12 -19.21 10.86
C LEU A 12 -12.88 -19.71 11.61
N LEU A 13 -12.07 -20.59 11.00
CA LEU A 13 -10.81 -21.05 11.57
C LEU A 13 -9.74 -21.30 10.48
N LEU A 14 -9.65 -20.39 9.50
CA LEU A 14 -8.41 -20.17 8.76
C LEU A 14 -7.78 -18.90 9.31
N ASP A 15 -7.24 -19.12 10.51
CA ASP A 15 -6.52 -18.22 11.40
C ASP A 15 -5.34 -17.51 10.71
N LEU A 16 -4.89 -16.43 11.35
CA LEU A 16 -3.71 -15.58 11.11
C LEU A 16 -2.49 -16.20 10.37
N GLU A 17 -2.29 -17.51 10.41
CA GLU A 17 -1.22 -18.20 9.70
C GLU A 17 -1.38 -18.18 8.18
N TYR A 18 -2.60 -18.16 7.65
CA TYR A 18 -2.84 -17.99 6.21
C TYR A 18 -2.52 -16.55 5.75
N TRP A 19 -2.67 -15.57 6.64
CA TRP A 19 -2.28 -14.18 6.41
C TRP A 19 -0.76 -13.98 6.53
N HIS A 20 -0.09 -14.64 7.47
CA HIS A 20 1.37 -14.64 7.54
C HIS A 20 2.01 -15.42 6.38
N ALA A 21 1.43 -16.54 5.95
CA ALA A 21 1.88 -17.27 4.76
C ALA A 21 1.62 -16.46 3.48
N ALA A 22 0.50 -15.76 3.34
CA ALA A 22 0.24 -14.86 2.21
C ALA A 22 1.15 -13.62 2.24
N CYS A 23 1.42 -13.02 3.40
CA CYS A 23 2.37 -11.91 3.56
C CYS A 23 3.82 -12.36 3.34
N ALA A 24 4.23 -13.55 3.81
CA ALA A 24 5.57 -14.09 3.57
C ALA A 24 5.74 -14.58 2.12
N MET A 25 4.71 -15.16 1.51
CA MET A 25 4.72 -15.51 0.09
C MET A 25 4.65 -14.28 -0.81
N ARG A 26 4.00 -13.18 -0.41
CA ARG A 26 4.05 -11.90 -1.13
C ARG A 26 5.36 -11.14 -0.88
N ARG A 27 5.98 -11.29 0.30
CA ARG A 27 7.34 -10.81 0.59
C ARG A 27 8.38 -11.59 -0.23
N LEU A 28 8.22 -12.91 -0.40
CA LEU A 28 9.04 -13.70 -1.32
C LEU A 28 8.71 -13.42 -2.79
N ALA A 29 7.46 -13.12 -3.16
CA ALA A 29 7.11 -12.69 -4.52
C ALA A 29 7.68 -11.30 -4.85
N LEU A 30 7.75 -10.39 -3.86
CA LEU A 30 8.43 -9.10 -3.96
C LEU A 30 9.96 -9.24 -4.08
N TYR A 31 10.55 -10.31 -3.50
CA TYR A 31 11.97 -10.63 -3.67
C TYR A 31 12.28 -11.53 -4.87
N PHE A 32 11.30 -12.24 -5.46
CA PHE A 32 11.59 -13.33 -6.41
C PHE A 32 10.86 -13.29 -7.77
N TRP A 33 9.78 -12.54 -8.02
CA TRP A 33 9.09 -12.77 -9.31
C TRP A 33 8.20 -11.65 -9.83
N LYS A 34 8.75 -10.90 -10.79
CA LYS A 34 8.18 -10.89 -12.15
C LYS A 34 9.36 -10.75 -13.11
N GLU A 35 9.73 -11.84 -13.78
CA GLU A 35 10.64 -11.80 -14.92
C GLU A 35 10.24 -10.61 -15.81
N PRO A 36 11.19 -9.72 -16.18
CA PRO A 36 10.84 -8.57 -16.99
C PRO A 36 10.22 -9.08 -18.29
N ALA A 37 8.97 -8.66 -18.53
CA ALA A 37 8.34 -8.85 -19.82
C ALA A 37 9.32 -8.41 -20.91
N LYS A 38 9.53 -9.26 -21.93
CA LYS A 38 10.45 -9.01 -23.05
C LYS A 38 10.22 -7.60 -23.60
N GLY A 39 11.11 -6.65 -23.26
CA GLY A 39 11.05 -5.26 -23.73
C GLY A 39 11.34 -4.15 -22.72
N LYS A 40 11.40 -4.40 -21.40
CA LYS A 40 11.72 -3.34 -20.41
C LYS A 40 13.20 -2.95 -20.43
N THR A 41 13.49 -1.66 -20.62
CA THR A 41 14.85 -1.09 -20.56
C THR A 41 15.36 -1.10 -19.12
N MET A 42 16.68 -1.27 -18.94
CA MET A 42 17.35 -1.32 -17.62
C MET A 42 17.02 -0.10 -16.73
N THR A 43 16.64 1.02 -17.35
CA THR A 43 16.23 2.27 -16.69
C THR A 43 14.88 2.18 -15.99
N ASP A 44 13.90 1.46 -16.53
CA ASP A 44 12.57 1.31 -15.88
C ASP A 44 12.66 0.49 -14.58
N VAL A 45 13.50 -0.54 -14.57
CA VAL A 45 13.73 -1.37 -13.38
C VAL A 45 14.41 -0.55 -12.27
N GLU A 46 15.40 0.27 -12.64
CA GLU A 46 16.12 1.13 -11.69
C GLU A 46 15.22 2.24 -11.14
N THR A 47 14.42 2.89 -11.99
CA THR A 47 13.45 3.92 -11.57
C THR A 47 12.42 3.37 -10.59
N ARG A 48 11.89 2.17 -10.84
CA ARG A 48 10.97 1.51 -9.90
C ARG A 48 11.66 1.22 -8.57
N ARG A 49 12.90 0.72 -8.60
CA ARG A 49 13.65 0.41 -7.39
C ARG A 49 13.91 1.67 -6.55
N ILE A 50 14.36 2.75 -7.19
CA ILE A 50 14.58 4.04 -6.53
C ILE A 50 13.28 4.55 -5.91
N ALA A 51 12.15 4.49 -6.63
CA ALA A 51 10.86 4.93 -6.11
C ALA A 51 10.44 4.19 -4.84
N VAL A 52 10.66 2.88 -4.79
CA VAL A 52 10.39 2.03 -3.62
C VAL A 52 11.34 2.35 -2.47
N GLU A 53 12.64 2.42 -2.73
CA GLU A 53 13.66 2.73 -1.71
C GLU A 53 13.37 4.09 -1.05
N ARG A 54 13.01 5.11 -1.85
CA ARG A 54 12.65 6.45 -1.35
C ARG A 54 11.48 6.46 -0.38
N ILE A 55 10.53 5.54 -0.51
CA ILE A 55 9.41 5.41 0.44
C ILE A 55 9.88 4.71 1.70
N LEU A 56 10.66 3.64 1.58
CA LEU A 56 11.10 2.83 2.71
C LEU A 56 12.17 3.52 3.58
N GLU A 57 12.93 4.48 3.03
CA GLU A 57 13.89 5.31 3.78
C GLU A 57 13.26 6.12 4.93
N ASP A 58 11.94 6.31 4.91
CA ASP A 58 11.25 7.21 5.83
C ASP A 58 10.55 6.44 6.96
N GLU A 59 11.32 6.07 7.98
CA GLU A 59 10.83 5.34 9.17
C GLU A 59 9.65 6.03 9.86
N ALA A 60 9.58 7.37 9.78
CA ALA A 60 8.49 8.17 10.35
C ALA A 60 7.13 7.91 9.69
N LEU A 61 7.07 7.17 8.57
CA LEU A 61 5.82 6.75 7.94
C LEU A 61 5.04 5.75 8.79
N THR A 62 5.70 5.01 9.66
CA THR A 62 5.06 3.91 10.40
C THR A 62 5.15 4.07 11.92
N ALA A 63 5.86 5.10 12.41
CA ALA A 63 6.15 5.30 13.82
C ALA A 63 4.92 5.34 14.75
N ASP A 64 3.77 5.84 14.26
CA ASP A 64 2.54 5.99 15.06
C ASP A 64 1.57 4.80 14.91
N LEU A 65 1.94 3.76 14.16
CA LEU A 65 1.07 2.67 13.77
C LEU A 65 1.50 1.33 14.36
N THR A 66 0.52 0.46 14.62
CA THR A 66 0.75 -0.96 14.82
C THR A 66 1.29 -1.60 13.55
N ASP A 67 2.05 -2.70 13.68
CA ASP A 67 2.66 -3.40 12.54
C ASP A 67 1.66 -3.74 11.43
N GLN A 68 0.44 -4.16 11.79
CA GLN A 68 -0.60 -4.49 10.82
C GLN A 68 -1.10 -3.25 10.06
N ALA A 69 -1.30 -2.13 10.75
CA ALA A 69 -1.74 -0.88 10.13
C ALA A 69 -0.61 -0.27 9.27
N ALA A 70 0.63 -0.35 9.74
CA ALA A 70 1.83 0.06 9.02
C ALA A 70 2.01 -0.75 7.72
N ALA A 71 1.86 -2.08 7.77
CA ALA A 71 1.97 -2.95 6.61
C ALA A 71 0.96 -2.58 5.52
N LEU A 72 -0.28 -2.29 5.90
CA LEU A 72 -1.34 -1.89 4.97
C LEU A 72 -1.03 -0.53 4.30
N LEU A 73 -0.55 0.45 5.07
CA LEU A 73 -0.14 1.75 4.53
C LEU A 73 1.06 1.63 3.58
N LEU A 74 2.05 0.82 3.94
CA LEU A 74 3.23 0.57 3.10
C LEU A 74 2.85 -0.15 1.80
N GLU A 75 1.99 -1.16 1.86
CA GLU A 75 1.52 -1.86 0.66
C GLU A 75 0.85 -0.90 -0.33
N TRP A 76 -0.01 -0.01 0.18
CA TRP A 76 -0.64 1.03 -0.63
C TRP A 76 0.40 1.98 -1.24
N GLY A 77 1.33 2.48 -0.44
CA GLY A 77 2.39 3.38 -0.89
C GLY A 77 3.28 2.78 -1.97
N LEU A 78 3.68 1.51 -1.81
CA LEU A 78 4.47 0.76 -2.77
C LEU A 78 3.70 0.58 -4.09
N THR A 79 2.45 0.16 -4.02
CA THR A 79 1.59 0.00 -5.20
C THR A 79 1.49 1.32 -5.98
N ARG A 80 1.37 2.44 -5.29
CA ARG A 80 1.28 3.77 -5.91
C ARG A 80 2.60 4.22 -6.53
N ALA A 81 3.72 3.98 -5.84
CA ALA A 81 5.06 4.28 -6.35
C ALA A 81 5.38 3.50 -7.63
N GLU A 82 4.99 2.22 -7.66
CA GLU A 82 5.17 1.38 -8.84
C GLU A 82 4.33 1.87 -10.02
N ALA A 83 3.08 2.29 -9.78
CA ALA A 83 2.25 2.88 -10.82
C ALA A 83 2.85 4.18 -11.38
N MET A 84 3.39 5.05 -10.51
CA MET A 84 4.10 6.27 -10.91
C MET A 84 5.37 5.96 -11.72
N ALA A 85 6.16 4.97 -11.30
CA ALA A 85 7.35 4.53 -12.02
C ALA A 85 7.02 3.94 -13.40
N GLN A 86 5.89 3.24 -13.54
CA GLN A 86 5.42 2.75 -14.84
C GLN A 86 4.95 3.88 -15.77
N GLN A 87 4.47 4.99 -15.21
CA GLN A 87 4.12 6.20 -15.94
C GLN A 87 5.33 7.11 -16.20
N ALA A 88 6.50 6.76 -15.66
CA ALA A 88 7.70 7.61 -15.73
C ALA A 88 8.35 7.65 -17.11
N GLU A 89 7.94 6.83 -18.09
CA GLU A 89 8.36 7.02 -19.49
C GLU A 89 7.93 8.39 -20.03
N GLU A 90 6.88 8.99 -19.45
CA GLU A 90 6.36 10.31 -19.81
C GLU A 90 6.81 11.44 -18.87
N LEU A 91 7.40 11.10 -17.71
CA LEU A 91 7.76 12.06 -16.66
C LEU A 91 9.28 12.25 -16.60
N SER A 92 9.72 13.49 -16.40
CA SER A 92 11.09 13.76 -16.02
C SER A 92 11.40 13.19 -14.62
N GLN A 93 12.67 12.91 -14.36
CA GLN A 93 13.11 12.45 -13.03
C GLN A 93 12.69 13.42 -11.91
N ALA A 94 12.72 14.73 -12.17
CA ALA A 94 12.33 15.75 -11.21
C ALA A 94 10.82 15.71 -10.89
N GLU A 95 9.98 15.42 -11.89
CA GLU A 95 8.53 15.24 -11.69
C GLU A 95 8.25 13.97 -10.90
N LEU A 96 8.92 12.86 -11.22
CA LEU A 96 8.81 11.63 -10.45
C LEU A 96 9.19 11.85 -8.98
N ASP A 97 10.32 12.53 -8.71
CA ASP A 97 10.75 12.85 -7.36
C ASP A 97 9.73 13.73 -6.62
N ALA A 98 9.12 14.70 -7.31
CA ALA A 98 8.06 15.53 -6.76
C ALA A 98 6.80 14.72 -6.42
N HIS A 99 6.39 13.80 -7.29
CA HIS A 99 5.27 12.89 -7.05
C HIS A 99 5.54 11.94 -5.87
N LEU A 100 6.74 11.38 -5.76
CA LEU A 100 7.14 10.55 -4.63
C LEU A 100 7.20 11.35 -3.32
N ALA A 101 7.67 12.60 -3.35
CA ALA A 101 7.64 13.48 -2.19
C ALA A 101 6.20 13.80 -1.75
N ALA A 102 5.28 14.03 -2.69
CA ALA A 102 3.87 14.22 -2.40
C ALA A 102 3.24 12.96 -1.80
N LEU A 103 3.53 11.78 -2.36
CA LEU A 103 3.07 10.49 -1.85
C LEU A 103 3.51 10.28 -0.40
N ARG A 104 4.80 10.50 -0.09
CA ARG A 104 5.31 10.41 1.30
C ARG A 104 4.58 11.34 2.26
N ARG A 105 4.30 12.59 1.84
CA ARG A 105 3.54 13.55 2.68
C ARG A 105 2.12 13.04 2.98
N THR A 106 1.46 12.46 1.98
CA THR A 106 0.14 11.84 2.14
C THR A 106 0.20 10.67 3.11
N MET A 107 1.14 9.74 2.92
CA MET A 107 1.31 8.61 3.83
C MET A 107 1.60 9.07 5.27
N LYS A 108 2.46 10.09 5.47
CA LYS A 108 2.70 10.68 6.80
C LYS A 108 1.43 11.25 7.44
N ARG A 109 0.58 11.92 6.65
CA ARG A 109 -0.69 12.45 7.14
C ARG A 109 -1.62 11.32 7.59
N ILE A 110 -1.74 10.27 6.78
CA ILE A 110 -2.57 9.10 7.08
C ILE A 110 -2.06 8.41 8.34
N SER A 111 -0.75 8.17 8.43
CA SER A 111 -0.10 7.56 9.59
C SER A 111 -0.41 8.34 10.88
N ARG A 112 -0.18 9.65 10.88
CA ARG A 112 -0.49 10.52 12.03
C ARG A 112 -1.98 10.55 12.39
N GLN A 113 -2.87 10.48 11.40
CA GLN A 113 -4.32 10.50 11.64
C GLN A 113 -4.83 9.16 12.16
N ALA A 114 -4.31 8.05 11.64
CA ALA A 114 -4.64 6.71 12.10
C ALA A 114 -4.02 6.40 13.47
N GLY A 115 -2.82 6.90 13.75
CA GLY A 115 -2.14 6.77 15.04
C GLY A 115 -2.90 7.36 16.23
N LYS A 116 -3.82 8.31 15.98
CA LYS A 116 -4.73 8.85 17.01
C LYS A 116 -5.81 7.87 17.47
N ALA A 117 -6.08 6.82 16.69
CA ALA A 117 -7.03 5.79 17.06
C ALA A 117 -6.38 4.78 18.02
N ALA A 118 -7.21 4.11 18.84
CA ALA A 118 -6.75 3.00 19.66
C ALA A 118 -6.12 1.90 18.77
N PRO A 119 -5.08 1.18 19.24
CA PRO A 119 -4.33 0.21 18.44
C PRO A 119 -5.21 -0.77 17.62
N LYS A 120 -6.27 -1.31 18.25
CA LYS A 120 -7.20 -2.26 17.61
C LYS A 120 -8.06 -1.65 16.49
N ALA A 121 -8.20 -0.32 16.46
CA ALA A 121 -8.98 0.40 15.46
C ALA A 121 -8.10 1.04 14.36
N GLN A 122 -6.77 1.01 14.51
CA GLN A 122 -5.87 1.68 13.56
C GLN A 122 -5.95 1.11 12.16
N VAL A 123 -6.04 -0.22 12.01
CA VAL A 123 -6.14 -0.88 10.68
C VAL A 123 -7.36 -0.35 9.91
N GLU A 124 -8.52 -0.33 10.56
CA GLU A 124 -9.75 0.17 9.93
C GLU A 124 -9.66 1.67 9.66
N ARG A 125 -9.03 2.42 10.56
CA ARG A 125 -8.81 3.85 10.36
C ARG A 125 -7.93 4.14 9.15
N VAL A 126 -6.86 3.36 8.94
CA VAL A 126 -6.01 3.47 7.74
C VAL A 126 -6.84 3.19 6.48
N ARG A 127 -7.65 2.12 6.46
CA ARG A 127 -8.50 1.79 5.30
C ARG A 127 -9.44 2.93 4.91
N VAL A 128 -10.11 3.52 5.89
CA VAL A 128 -11.02 4.66 5.65
C VAL A 128 -10.25 5.85 5.06
N LEU A 129 -9.11 6.21 5.63
CA LEU A 129 -8.30 7.34 5.15
C LEU A 129 -7.71 7.11 3.76
N LEU A 130 -7.36 5.87 3.42
CA LEU A 130 -6.92 5.49 2.08
C LEU A 130 -8.05 5.65 1.06
N ALA A 131 -9.25 5.14 1.36
CA ALA A 131 -10.41 5.29 0.50
C ALA A 131 -10.77 6.77 0.27
N GLU A 132 -10.74 7.59 1.32
CA GLU A 132 -10.94 9.05 1.21
C GLU A 132 -9.89 9.69 0.28
N THR A 133 -8.62 9.31 0.43
CA THR A 133 -7.52 9.83 -0.39
C THR A 133 -7.69 9.46 -1.86
N GLU A 134 -8.03 8.20 -2.15
CA GLU A 134 -8.27 7.72 -3.51
C GLU A 134 -9.47 8.42 -4.15
N MET A 135 -10.55 8.65 -3.39
CA MET A 135 -11.70 9.41 -3.87
C MET A 135 -11.31 10.84 -4.25
N VAL A 136 -10.54 11.54 -3.41
CA VAL A 136 -10.08 12.91 -3.70
C VAL A 136 -9.21 12.94 -4.97
N GLN A 137 -8.23 12.03 -5.07
CA GLN A 137 -7.37 11.94 -6.26
C GLN A 137 -8.15 11.64 -7.54
N ASN A 138 -9.15 10.76 -7.47
CA ASN A 138 -10.02 10.44 -8.60
C ASN A 138 -10.92 11.61 -9.02
N LEU A 139 -11.33 12.46 -8.07
CA LEU A 139 -12.10 13.66 -8.38
C LEU A 139 -11.22 14.74 -9.02
N GLU A 140 -10.01 14.95 -8.50
CA GLU A 140 -9.04 15.89 -9.08
C GLU A 140 -8.67 15.51 -10.52
N ALA A 141 -8.45 14.21 -10.79
CA ALA A 141 -8.19 13.71 -12.13
C ALA A 141 -9.36 13.92 -13.11
N LYS A 142 -10.60 13.96 -12.64
CA LYS A 142 -11.80 14.18 -13.47
C LYS A 142 -12.12 15.64 -13.72
N ILE A 143 -11.69 16.54 -12.84
CA ILE A 143 -11.92 17.99 -12.97
C ILE A 143 -10.81 18.63 -13.80
N GLY A 144 -9.61 18.06 -13.78
CA GLY A 144 -8.46 18.53 -14.56
C GLY A 144 -8.33 17.93 -15.98
N ALA A 145 -9.28 17.09 -16.41
CA ALA A 145 -9.35 16.49 -17.75
C ALA A 145 -10.50 17.11 -18.56
#